data_AF-A0A6S7HSX9-F1
#
_entry.id   AF-A0A6S7HSX9-F1
#
_cell.length_a   1.000
_cell.length_b   1.000
_cell.length_c   1.000
_cell.angle_alpha   90.00
_cell.angle_beta   90.00
_cell.angle_gamma   90.00
#
_symmetry.space_group_name_H-M   'P 1'
#
loop_
_entity.id
_entity.type
_entity.pdbx_description
1 polymer ?
#
loop_
_entity_poly.entity_id
_entity_poly.type
_entity_poly.pdbx_seq_one_letter_code
_entity_poly.pdbx_strand_id
1 'polypeptide(L)'
;MSAVNSTLLEHSNRLEQLKNQESDSEAIRLRNENLELKKENGRLTEQINNLSCTLTDLQDKVKQAEEEKASLITAIWLLNKELGVNQPLNSSESTGEKINSDEADDCQRCQLSRAYPDIPTQNRYSTLAISGPQVIEETVEAIQRQASGQGSQAIEVEEPVEAIQSQASGQGQTSTSIQDVDKSSDKPKSVLIIGDSIIKHIDPRKLSKKTVYKRSFPGKRVEEIHDEIDNIQMNDELSYVIIHVGTNNLSSESVDSCVRKIQKLALKTRRKFQNSKIGISSIIHRDDINVSAKLSAVNGKLKEMANNDDFVFIDNSRIDGTCLNGSKLHLNAKGSAYLANNFIKFIRPLGKRAKLQTGFLNPIHQLGQLLTQLTTQPTTIPLYKKPRR
;
A
#
# COMPACT_ATOMS: atom_id res chain seq x y z
N MET A 1 -34.19 68.27 45.18
CA MET A 1 -34.41 67.49 43.94
C MET A 1 -33.11 67.16 43.18
N SER A 2 -32.13 68.07 43.09
CA SER A 2 -30.86 67.81 42.37
C SER A 2 -30.04 66.62 42.90
N ALA A 3 -29.89 66.45 44.22
CA ALA A 3 -29.10 65.35 44.80
C ALA A 3 -29.73 63.95 44.59
N VAL A 4 -31.06 63.87 44.47
CA VAL A 4 -31.79 62.61 44.24
C VAL A 4 -31.63 62.16 42.79
N ASN A 5 -31.60 63.11 41.84
CA ASN A 5 -31.37 62.80 40.43
C ASN A 5 -29.92 62.34 40.16
N SER A 6 -28.93 62.87 40.89
CA SER A 6 -27.54 62.44 40.77
C SER A 6 -27.33 61.00 41.24
N THR A 7 -27.95 60.63 42.37
CA THR A 7 -27.83 59.27 42.93
C THR A 7 -28.55 58.22 42.08
N LEU A 8 -29.71 58.56 41.51
CA LEU A 8 -30.41 57.68 40.55
C LEU A 8 -29.59 57.40 39.29
N LEU A 9 -28.90 58.42 38.76
CA LEU A 9 -28.07 58.27 37.57
C LEU A 9 -26.83 57.38 37.83
N GLU A 10 -26.18 57.55 38.98
CA GLU A 10 -25.06 56.69 39.39
C GLU A 10 -25.49 55.23 39.58
N HIS A 11 -26.66 55.00 40.19
CA HIS A 11 -27.22 53.65 40.33
C HIS A 11 -27.54 53.00 38.98
N SER A 12 -28.09 53.77 38.03
CA SER A 12 -28.37 53.28 36.67
C SER A 12 -27.08 52.87 35.95
N ASN A 13 -26.05 53.71 35.97
CA ASN A 13 -24.76 53.42 35.33
C ASN A 13 -24.08 52.18 35.95
N ARG A 14 -24.20 52.01 37.27
CA ARG A 14 -23.62 50.86 37.99
C ARG A 14 -24.35 49.55 37.65
N LEU A 15 -25.68 49.59 37.48
CA LEU A 15 -26.46 48.44 37.03
C LEU A 15 -26.10 48.03 35.59
N GLU A 16 -25.85 48.99 34.71
CA GLU A 16 -25.46 48.72 33.34
C GLU A 16 -24.05 48.11 33.25
N GLN A 17 -23.10 48.59 34.07
CA GLN A 17 -21.78 47.97 34.19
C GLN A 17 -21.84 46.52 34.70
N LEU A 18 -22.69 46.24 35.70
CA LEU A 18 -22.85 44.87 36.21
C LEU A 18 -23.45 43.93 35.17
N LYS A 19 -24.45 44.38 34.41
CA LYS A 19 -25.03 43.59 33.30
C LYS A 19 -23.99 43.27 32.22
N ASN A 20 -23.15 44.24 31.87
CA ASN A 20 -22.11 44.03 30.87
C ASN A 20 -21.03 43.04 31.38
N GLN A 21 -20.65 43.13 32.66
CA GLN A 21 -19.71 42.18 33.27
C GLN A 21 -20.26 40.75 33.37
N GLU A 22 -21.55 40.58 33.70
CA GLU A 22 -22.18 39.26 33.70
C GLU A 22 -22.25 38.66 32.28
N SER A 23 -22.61 39.47 31.28
CA SER A 23 -22.63 39.04 29.88
C SER A 23 -21.25 38.59 29.38
N ASP A 24 -20.19 39.32 29.73
CA ASP A 24 -18.83 38.95 29.34
C ASP A 24 -18.35 37.67 30.04
N SER A 25 -18.72 37.48 31.33
CA SER A 25 -18.39 36.27 32.08
C SER A 25 -19.08 35.03 31.50
N GLU A 26 -20.35 35.15 31.13
CA GLU A 26 -21.11 34.06 30.51
C GLU A 26 -20.57 33.70 29.12
N ALA A 27 -20.21 34.69 28.31
CA ALA A 27 -19.58 34.48 27.00
C ALA A 27 -18.24 33.72 27.10
N ILE A 28 -17.42 34.03 28.11
CA ILE A 28 -16.16 33.33 28.36
C ILE A 28 -16.43 31.88 28.78
N ARG A 29 -17.44 31.63 29.64
CA ARG A 29 -17.81 30.28 30.06
C ARG A 29 -18.23 29.41 28.87
N LEU A 30 -19.12 29.91 28.03
CA LEU A 30 -19.61 29.22 26.83
C LEU A 30 -18.49 28.94 25.82
N ARG A 31 -17.51 29.85 25.70
CA ARG A 31 -16.36 29.65 24.82
C ARG A 31 -15.47 28.51 25.30
N ASN A 32 -15.25 28.40 26.60
CA ASN A 32 -14.46 27.32 27.20
C ASN A 32 -15.16 25.97 27.05
N GLU A 33 -16.47 25.91 27.31
CA GLU A 33 -17.27 24.70 27.13
C GLU A 33 -17.27 24.22 25.67
N ASN A 34 -17.44 25.12 24.71
CA ASN A 34 -17.32 24.78 23.28
C ASN A 34 -15.93 24.26 22.90
N LEU A 35 -14.88 24.79 23.53
CA LEU A 35 -13.52 24.32 23.29
C LEU A 35 -13.32 22.89 23.82
N GLU A 36 -13.89 22.57 24.99
CA GLU A 36 -13.85 21.22 25.56
C GLU A 36 -14.65 20.22 24.71
N LEU A 37 -15.89 20.59 24.33
CA LEU A 37 -16.71 19.77 23.43
C LEU A 37 -16.01 19.51 22.09
N LYS A 38 -15.29 20.49 21.55
CA LYS A 38 -14.52 20.32 20.31
C LYS A 38 -13.35 19.34 20.48
N LYS A 39 -12.66 19.37 21.63
CA LYS A 39 -11.62 18.39 21.96
C LYS A 39 -12.20 16.99 22.12
N GLU A 40 -13.33 16.86 22.80
CA GLU A 40 -14.00 15.58 22.99
C GLU A 40 -14.51 14.98 21.69
N ASN A 41 -15.12 15.79 20.82
CA ASN A 41 -15.52 15.35 19.47
C ASN A 41 -14.31 14.88 18.64
N GLY A 42 -13.15 15.55 18.77
CA GLY A 42 -11.91 15.09 18.17
C GLY A 42 -11.50 13.70 18.67
N ARG A 43 -11.50 13.51 20.00
CA ARG A 43 -11.18 12.23 20.65
C ARG A 43 -12.14 11.10 20.23
N LEU A 44 -13.44 11.38 20.18
CA LEU A 44 -14.46 10.41 19.76
C LEU A 44 -14.29 10.03 18.29
N THR A 45 -13.99 11.00 17.42
CA THR A 45 -13.72 10.75 16.00
C THR A 45 -12.50 9.84 15.82
N GLU A 46 -11.44 10.08 16.59
CA GLU A 46 -10.26 9.20 16.60
C GLU A 46 -10.59 7.79 17.09
N GLN A 47 -11.40 7.65 18.14
CA GLN A 47 -11.85 6.35 18.62
C GLN A 47 -12.68 5.61 17.57
N ILE A 48 -13.60 6.29 16.88
CA ILE A 48 -14.40 5.72 15.79
C ILE A 48 -13.48 5.22 14.66
N ASN A 49 -12.50 6.02 14.26
CA ASN A 49 -11.54 5.63 13.20
C ASN A 49 -10.70 4.42 13.61
N ASN A 50 -10.25 4.36 14.87
CA ASN A 50 -9.50 3.23 15.40
C ASN A 50 -10.36 1.96 15.42
N LEU A 51 -11.60 2.04 15.91
CA LEU A 51 -12.54 0.92 15.92
C LEU A 51 -12.86 0.43 14.50
N SER A 52 -13.11 1.35 13.56
CA SER A 52 -13.33 1.02 12.15
C SER A 52 -12.14 0.27 11.53
N CYS A 53 -10.91 0.68 11.87
CA CYS A 53 -9.71 -0.03 11.43
C CYS A 53 -9.65 -1.45 12.03
N THR A 54 -9.95 -1.62 13.32
CA THR A 54 -9.94 -2.95 13.95
C THR A 54 -11.00 -3.89 13.38
N LEU A 55 -12.20 -3.38 13.06
CA LEU A 55 -13.25 -4.17 12.43
C LEU A 55 -12.83 -4.65 11.05
N THR A 56 -12.19 -3.78 10.26
CA THR A 56 -11.66 -4.15 8.94
C THR A 56 -10.57 -5.22 9.05
N ASP A 57 -9.62 -5.04 10.00
CA ASP A 57 -8.56 -6.02 10.26
C ASP A 57 -9.13 -7.40 10.70
N LEU A 58 -10.23 -7.43 11.45
CA LEU A 58 -10.91 -8.67 11.84
C LEU A 58 -11.66 -9.32 10.68
N GLN A 59 -12.34 -8.54 9.84
CA GLN A 59 -13.00 -9.04 8.63
C GLN A 59 -12.01 -9.72 7.68
N ASP A 60 -10.84 -9.12 7.46
CA ASP A 60 -9.79 -9.71 6.63
C ASP A 60 -9.28 -11.04 7.20
N LYS A 61 -9.14 -11.15 8.53
CA LYS A 61 -8.75 -12.40 9.19
C LYS A 61 -9.81 -13.49 9.05
N VAL A 62 -11.09 -13.14 9.16
CA VAL A 62 -12.20 -14.10 8.95
C VAL A 62 -12.15 -14.62 7.52
N LYS A 63 -12.01 -13.73 6.53
CA LYS A 63 -11.90 -14.12 5.13
C LYS A 63 -10.70 -15.03 4.87
N GLN A 64 -9.53 -14.71 5.44
CA GLN A 64 -8.35 -15.56 5.32
C GLN A 64 -8.59 -16.96 5.91
N ALA A 65 -9.23 -17.04 7.09
CA ALA A 65 -9.56 -18.31 7.71
C ALA A 65 -10.57 -19.13 6.88
N GLU A 66 -11.51 -18.48 6.20
CA GLU A 66 -12.44 -19.14 5.27
C GLU A 66 -11.73 -19.70 4.04
N GLU A 67 -10.78 -18.95 3.47
CA GLU A 67 -9.95 -19.40 2.34
C GLU A 67 -9.05 -20.60 2.75
N GLU A 68 -8.44 -20.54 3.94
CA GLU A 68 -7.65 -21.65 4.50
C GLU A 68 -8.52 -22.89 4.74
N LYS A 69 -9.73 -22.72 5.30
CA LYS A 69 -10.71 -23.81 5.48
C LYS A 69 -11.09 -24.45 4.15
N ALA A 70 -11.39 -23.66 3.11
CA ALA A 70 -11.74 -24.18 1.80
C ALA A 70 -10.57 -24.96 1.15
N SER A 71 -9.34 -24.46 1.31
CA SER A 71 -8.13 -25.13 0.86
C SER A 71 -7.92 -26.47 1.57
N LEU A 72 -8.09 -26.51 2.90
CA LEU A 72 -7.98 -27.74 3.69
C LEU A 72 -9.05 -28.77 3.31
N ILE A 73 -10.29 -28.35 3.12
CA ILE A 73 -11.37 -29.24 2.64
C ILE A 73 -11.00 -29.86 1.30
N THR A 74 -10.45 -29.06 0.38
CA THR A 74 -10.00 -29.54 -0.94
C THR A 74 -8.85 -30.54 -0.81
N ALA A 75 -7.88 -30.27 0.06
CA ALA A 75 -6.77 -31.18 0.31
C ALA A 75 -7.24 -32.52 0.90
N ILE A 76 -8.16 -32.49 1.87
CA ILE A 76 -8.78 -33.70 2.45
C ILE A 76 -9.51 -34.48 1.36
N TRP A 77 -10.27 -33.81 0.49
CA TRP A 77 -10.98 -34.45 -0.61
C TRP A 77 -10.03 -35.16 -1.58
N LEU A 78 -8.91 -34.52 -1.94
CA LEU A 78 -7.88 -35.14 -2.80
C LEU A 78 -7.24 -36.36 -2.16
N LEU A 79 -6.88 -36.27 -0.87
CA LEU A 79 -6.29 -37.39 -0.13
C LEU A 79 -7.25 -38.58 -0.02
N ASN A 80 -8.53 -38.33 0.25
CA ASN A 80 -9.54 -39.40 0.32
C ASN A 80 -9.74 -40.09 -1.04
N LYS A 81 -9.64 -39.32 -2.14
CA LYS A 81 -9.69 -39.86 -3.51
C LYS A 81 -8.47 -40.74 -3.82
N GLU A 82 -7.27 -40.34 -3.40
CA GLU A 82 -6.04 -41.13 -3.58
C GLU A 82 -6.03 -42.41 -2.74
N LEU A 83 -6.63 -42.38 -1.55
CA LEU A 83 -6.74 -43.54 -0.65
C LEU A 83 -7.83 -44.53 -1.06
N GLY A 84 -8.59 -44.27 -2.14
CA GLY A 84 -9.66 -45.17 -2.60
C GLY A 84 -10.81 -45.30 -1.61
N VAL A 85 -10.91 -44.39 -0.63
CA VAL A 85 -11.99 -44.37 0.37
C VAL A 85 -13.22 -43.76 -0.28
N ASN A 86 -13.98 -44.59 -1.01
CA ASN A 86 -15.30 -44.21 -1.48
C ASN A 86 -16.28 -44.24 -0.29
N GLN A 87 -16.35 -43.14 0.47
CA GLN A 87 -17.56 -42.78 1.21
C GLN A 87 -17.83 -41.28 1.10
N PRO A 88 -19.07 -40.87 0.78
CA PRO A 88 -19.44 -39.46 0.80
C PRO A 88 -19.58 -39.03 2.26
N LEU A 89 -18.71 -38.13 2.72
CA LEU A 89 -18.95 -37.37 3.95
C LEU A 89 -20.06 -36.34 3.69
N ASN A 90 -21.30 -36.82 3.76
CA ASN A 90 -22.45 -35.97 4.02
C ASN A 90 -22.48 -35.61 5.51
N SER A 91 -22.70 -34.33 5.74
CA SER A 91 -23.01 -33.63 6.99
C SER A 91 -23.89 -34.38 8.00
N SER A 92 -23.53 -34.33 9.28
CA SER A 92 -24.38 -34.10 10.47
C SER A 92 -23.50 -34.24 11.72
N GLU A 93 -23.25 -33.18 12.50
CA GLU A 93 -24.09 -32.72 13.61
C GLU A 93 -24.71 -33.87 14.42
N SER A 94 -24.21 -34.08 15.64
CA SER A 94 -24.95 -34.74 16.72
C SER A 94 -24.15 -34.71 18.04
N THR A 95 -24.44 -33.74 18.90
CA THR A 95 -24.75 -34.00 20.32
C THR A 95 -25.71 -32.91 20.81
N GLY A 96 -26.99 -33.25 20.94
CA GLY A 96 -28.04 -32.35 21.45
C GLY A 96 -29.44 -32.97 21.41
N GLU A 97 -29.69 -33.84 22.39
CA GLU A 97 -30.96 -34.33 22.99
C GLU A 97 -32.34 -34.26 22.26
N LYS A 98 -32.96 -35.45 22.25
CA LYS A 98 -34.37 -35.89 22.14
C LYS A 98 -35.50 -34.86 22.34
N ILE A 99 -36.58 -35.01 21.56
CA ILE A 99 -37.96 -35.40 22.00
C ILE A 99 -38.80 -35.82 20.77
N ASN A 100 -39.65 -36.83 20.98
CA ASN A 100 -40.53 -37.56 20.04
C ASN A 100 -41.64 -36.71 19.37
N SER A 101 -42.05 -37.08 18.14
CA SER A 101 -43.28 -37.87 17.86
C SER A 101 -43.67 -37.79 16.37
N ASP A 102 -43.85 -38.97 15.76
CA ASP A 102 -44.92 -39.38 14.83
C ASP A 102 -45.35 -38.45 13.67
N GLU A 103 -45.09 -38.87 12.41
CA GLU A 103 -46.07 -39.54 11.54
C GLU A 103 -45.47 -39.83 10.15
N ALA A 104 -45.95 -40.92 9.55
CA ALA A 104 -45.51 -41.51 8.29
C ALA A 104 -46.18 -40.87 7.06
N ASP A 105 -45.51 -40.87 5.90
CA ASP A 105 -46.01 -41.61 4.73
C ASP A 105 -45.06 -41.57 3.50
N ASP A 106 -44.77 -42.80 3.04
CA ASP A 106 -44.58 -43.34 1.70
C ASP A 106 -43.79 -42.62 0.56
N CYS A 107 -42.57 -43.14 0.36
CA CYS A 107 -42.07 -43.84 -0.84
C CYS A 107 -42.57 -43.44 -2.26
N GLN A 108 -41.67 -42.95 -3.12
CA GLN A 108 -41.07 -43.73 -4.23
C GLN A 108 -40.41 -42.87 -5.33
N ARG A 109 -39.27 -43.40 -5.80
CA ARG A 109 -38.77 -43.44 -7.19
C ARG A 109 -37.79 -42.36 -7.66
N CYS A 110 -36.56 -42.83 -7.85
CA CYS A 110 -35.47 -42.24 -8.60
C CYS A 110 -35.88 -41.77 -10.00
N GLN A 111 -35.31 -40.63 -10.43
CA GLN A 111 -34.62 -40.54 -11.72
C GLN A 111 -33.75 -39.29 -11.82
N LEU A 112 -32.48 -39.53 -12.17
CA LEU A 112 -31.56 -38.54 -12.71
C LEU A 112 -32.16 -37.89 -13.97
N SER A 113 -32.08 -36.57 -14.09
CA SER A 113 -31.54 -35.90 -15.28
C SER A 113 -31.58 -34.37 -15.12
N ARG A 114 -30.44 -33.75 -15.44
CA ARG A 114 -30.24 -32.40 -16.01
C ARG A 114 -31.42 -31.42 -15.98
N ALA A 115 -31.17 -30.26 -15.37
CA ALA A 115 -31.06 -28.95 -16.02
C ALA A 115 -31.23 -27.87 -14.94
N TYR A 116 -30.32 -26.90 -14.89
CA TYR A 116 -30.55 -25.67 -14.16
C TYR A 116 -31.68 -24.87 -14.83
N PRO A 117 -32.59 -24.30 -14.03
CA PRO A 117 -33.11 -22.97 -14.34
C PRO A 117 -32.92 -22.02 -13.14
N ASP A 118 -32.54 -20.80 -13.48
CA ASP A 118 -32.49 -19.63 -12.61
C ASP A 118 -33.83 -19.38 -11.90
N ILE A 119 -33.79 -19.15 -10.59
CA ILE A 119 -34.83 -18.40 -9.87
C ILE A 119 -34.17 -17.62 -8.69
N PRO A 120 -34.78 -16.54 -8.17
CA PRO A 120 -34.18 -15.22 -8.14
C PRO A 120 -33.92 -14.76 -6.69
N THR A 121 -32.82 -14.06 -6.45
CA THR A 121 -32.62 -13.42 -5.14
C THR A 121 -33.46 -12.14 -5.05
N GLN A 122 -34.58 -12.23 -4.34
CA GLN A 122 -35.35 -11.08 -3.89
C GLN A 122 -34.49 -10.23 -2.94
N ASN A 123 -33.99 -9.10 -3.46
CA ASN A 123 -33.37 -8.03 -2.69
C ASN A 123 -34.42 -7.37 -1.78
N ARG A 124 -34.16 -7.38 -0.47
CA ARG A 124 -34.99 -6.73 0.55
C ARG A 124 -34.17 -5.63 1.23
N TYR A 125 -34.03 -4.49 0.58
CA TYR A 125 -33.73 -3.22 1.27
C TYR A 125 -34.57 -2.11 0.65
N SER A 126 -35.49 -1.61 1.47
CA SER A 126 -36.38 -0.49 1.26
C SER A 126 -35.62 0.84 1.31
N THR A 127 -35.83 1.65 0.28
CA THR A 127 -35.34 3.02 0.11
C THR A 127 -36.02 3.97 1.11
N LEU A 128 -35.23 4.67 1.94
CA LEU A 128 -35.69 5.87 2.63
C LEU A 128 -35.40 7.07 1.74
N ALA A 129 -36.48 7.65 1.22
CA ALA A 129 -36.49 8.95 0.57
C ALA A 129 -36.24 10.05 1.62
N ILE A 130 -35.29 10.94 1.34
CA ILE A 130 -35.28 12.28 1.93
C ILE A 130 -35.17 13.27 0.78
N SER A 131 -36.18 14.14 0.74
CA SER A 131 -36.49 15.18 -0.22
C SER A 131 -35.39 16.24 -0.34
N GLY A 132 -35.25 16.82 -1.54
CA GLY A 132 -34.40 17.98 -1.83
C GLY A 132 -34.88 19.29 -1.18
N PRO A 133 -34.13 20.39 -1.40
CA PRO A 133 -34.41 21.29 -2.53
C PRO A 133 -33.12 21.66 -3.30
N GLN A 134 -33.06 21.58 -4.64
CA GLN A 134 -33.53 22.51 -5.69
C GLN A 134 -32.93 23.94 -5.69
N VAL A 135 -32.18 24.21 -6.79
CA VAL A 135 -31.93 25.49 -7.49
C VAL A 135 -30.91 26.41 -6.78
N ILE A 136 -29.79 26.87 -7.40
CA ILE A 136 -29.69 27.75 -8.57
C ILE A 136 -28.45 27.40 -9.42
N GLU A 137 -28.67 27.26 -10.72
CA GLU A 137 -27.71 27.22 -11.82
C GLU A 137 -27.87 28.54 -12.58
N GLU A 138 -26.82 29.35 -12.75
CA GLU A 138 -26.76 30.39 -13.78
C GLU A 138 -25.30 30.78 -14.11
N THR A 139 -24.86 30.34 -15.30
CA THR A 139 -24.10 31.08 -16.33
C THR A 139 -23.12 32.18 -15.91
N VAL A 140 -21.83 32.05 -16.31
CA VAL A 140 -21.12 33.03 -17.18
C VAL A 140 -19.94 32.33 -17.89
N GLU A 141 -20.10 32.01 -19.16
CA GLU A 141 -19.01 31.98 -20.15
C GLU A 141 -19.05 33.28 -20.97
N ALA A 142 -17.87 33.72 -21.39
CA ALA A 142 -17.54 34.76 -22.38
C ALA A 142 -17.18 36.18 -21.86
N ILE A 143 -16.28 36.79 -22.64
CA ILE A 143 -15.55 38.08 -22.47
C ILE A 143 -14.23 37.87 -21.68
N GLN A 144 -13.02 37.88 -22.24
CA GLN A 144 -12.48 38.78 -23.26
C GLN A 144 -11.35 38.08 -24.06
N ARG A 145 -11.52 37.99 -25.39
CA ARG A 145 -10.44 37.90 -26.39
C ARG A 145 -9.99 39.32 -26.77
N GLN A 146 -8.80 39.42 -27.37
CA GLN A 146 -8.04 40.60 -27.85
C GLN A 146 -7.00 41.06 -26.82
N ALA A 147 -5.69 40.88 -27.05
CA ALA A 147 -4.97 41.35 -28.23
C ALA A 147 -4.12 40.30 -28.96
N SER A 148 -4.28 40.32 -30.28
CA SER A 148 -3.45 39.78 -31.36
C SER A 148 -2.05 40.42 -31.42
N GLY A 149 -1.00 39.65 -31.73
CA GLY A 149 -0.32 39.70 -33.04
C GLY A 149 1.01 40.46 -32.92
N GLN A 150 2.10 40.21 -33.63
CA GLN A 150 2.49 39.36 -34.76
C GLN A 150 4.00 39.09 -34.57
N GLY A 151 4.56 38.00 -35.09
CA GLY A 151 5.44 38.15 -36.24
C GLY A 151 6.49 37.05 -36.29
N SER A 152 6.43 36.24 -37.33
CA SER A 152 7.42 35.26 -37.76
C SER A 152 8.72 35.95 -38.20
N GLN A 153 9.87 35.30 -38.01
CA GLN A 153 10.87 35.13 -39.08
C GLN A 153 11.87 34.03 -38.74
N ALA A 154 12.16 33.23 -39.76
CA ALA A 154 13.11 32.13 -39.82
C ALA A 154 14.51 32.65 -40.15
N ILE A 155 15.56 32.03 -39.60
CA ILE A 155 16.93 32.04 -40.14
C ILE A 155 17.59 30.68 -39.87
N GLU A 156 17.91 29.98 -40.96
CA GLU A 156 18.89 28.88 -41.07
C GLU A 156 20.31 29.42 -40.83
N VAL A 157 21.25 28.63 -40.30
CA VAL A 157 22.64 28.47 -40.82
C VAL A 157 23.30 27.23 -40.18
N GLU A 158 23.57 26.26 -41.06
CA GLU A 158 24.73 25.37 -41.27
C GLU A 158 25.63 24.82 -40.14
N GLU A 159 25.94 23.51 -40.31
CA GLU A 159 27.11 22.79 -39.79
C GLU A 159 28.45 23.31 -40.39
N PRO A 160 29.60 22.86 -39.84
CA PRO A 160 30.32 21.86 -40.65
C PRO A 160 30.93 20.69 -39.86
N VAL A 161 30.97 19.58 -40.58
CA VAL A 161 31.69 18.32 -40.37
C VAL A 161 33.19 18.49 -40.64
N GLU A 162 34.04 17.81 -39.86
CA GLU A 162 35.22 17.12 -40.41
C GLU A 162 35.74 16.02 -39.47
N ALA A 163 35.95 14.83 -40.06
CA ALA A 163 36.57 13.63 -39.49
C ALA A 163 38.09 13.65 -39.74
N ILE A 164 38.92 12.89 -38.99
CA ILE A 164 39.61 11.65 -39.41
C ILE A 164 40.52 11.23 -38.21
N GLN A 165 40.34 10.06 -37.57
CA GLN A 165 41.15 8.81 -37.70
C GLN A 165 42.67 9.01 -37.49
N SER A 166 43.43 8.29 -36.66
CA SER A 166 43.50 6.82 -36.50
C SER A 166 44.69 6.41 -35.61
N GLN A 167 44.71 5.11 -35.22
CA GLN A 167 45.84 4.24 -34.77
C GLN A 167 46.27 4.34 -33.29
N ALA A 168 45.98 3.34 -32.44
CA ALA A 168 46.50 1.97 -32.34
C ALA A 168 47.93 1.88 -31.75
N SER A 169 48.08 1.12 -30.66
CA SER A 169 49.21 0.26 -30.24
C SER A 169 49.39 0.27 -28.72
N GLY A 170 49.53 -0.90 -28.09
CA GLY A 170 50.08 -0.99 -26.73
C GLY A 170 49.59 -2.18 -25.90
N GLN A 171 50.22 -3.33 -26.11
CA GLN A 171 50.12 -4.54 -25.28
C GLN A 171 50.55 -4.27 -23.82
N GLY A 172 50.02 -5.06 -22.88
CA GLY A 172 50.56 -5.13 -21.52
C GLY A 172 49.73 -6.00 -20.58
N GLN A 173 49.96 -7.31 -20.62
CA GLN A 173 49.59 -8.22 -19.54
C GLN A 173 50.44 -7.91 -18.30
N THR A 174 49.83 -7.75 -17.13
CA THR A 174 50.45 -8.15 -15.86
C THR A 174 49.41 -8.74 -14.93
N SER A 175 49.57 -10.04 -14.71
CA SER A 175 48.99 -10.80 -13.63
C SER A 175 49.65 -10.39 -12.32
N THR A 176 48.88 -9.95 -11.34
CA THR A 176 49.27 -10.02 -9.92
C THR A 176 48.04 -10.28 -9.07
N SER A 177 47.85 -11.55 -8.77
CA SER A 177 47.13 -12.03 -7.60
C SER A 177 47.87 -11.59 -6.33
N ILE A 178 47.23 -10.76 -5.50
CA ILE A 178 47.48 -10.71 -4.07
C ILE A 178 46.13 -10.89 -3.39
N GLN A 179 46.01 -12.05 -2.75
CA GLN A 179 45.01 -12.33 -1.73
C GLN A 179 45.37 -11.47 -0.51
N ASP A 180 44.38 -10.85 0.13
CA ASP A 180 44.26 -10.85 1.60
C ASP A 180 42.87 -10.31 1.95
N VAL A 181 41.99 -11.20 2.41
CA VAL A 181 41.61 -11.33 3.83
C VAL A 181 41.06 -10.01 4.36
N ASP A 182 39.75 -9.85 4.23
CA ASP A 182 38.99 -9.05 5.17
C ASP A 182 37.77 -9.84 5.63
N LYS A 183 38.03 -10.79 6.54
CA LYS A 183 37.01 -11.33 7.45
C LYS A 183 36.64 -10.22 8.44
N SER A 184 35.96 -9.19 7.94
CA SER A 184 35.30 -8.23 8.82
C SER A 184 34.12 -8.95 9.49
N SER A 185 34.07 -8.80 10.81
CA SER A 185 33.12 -9.43 11.73
C SER A 185 31.71 -9.58 11.15
N ASP A 186 31.27 -10.82 10.97
CA ASP A 186 30.01 -11.20 10.32
C ASP A 186 28.80 -10.99 11.27
N LYS A 187 28.69 -9.82 11.89
CA LYS A 187 27.46 -9.42 12.55
C LYS A 187 26.39 -9.25 11.46
N PRO A 188 25.20 -9.85 11.61
CA PRO A 188 24.16 -9.77 10.59
C PRO A 188 23.69 -8.33 10.44
N LYS A 189 24.22 -7.63 9.44
CA LYS A 189 23.88 -6.22 9.19
C LYS A 189 22.37 -6.06 8.96
N SER A 190 21.72 -5.23 9.76
CA SER A 190 20.27 -5.12 9.83
C SER A 190 19.71 -4.13 8.80
N VAL A 191 18.38 -4.10 8.68
CA VAL A 191 17.65 -3.18 7.80
C VAL A 191 16.71 -2.32 8.63
N LEU A 192 16.59 -1.04 8.32
CA LEU A 192 15.61 -0.14 8.94
C LEU A 192 14.61 0.33 7.89
N ILE A 193 13.32 0.30 8.24
CA ILE A 193 12.23 0.85 7.44
C ILE A 193 11.57 1.95 8.26
N ILE A 194 11.59 3.16 7.73
CA ILE A 194 10.95 4.34 8.29
C ILE A 194 9.78 4.66 7.37
N GLY A 195 8.58 4.77 7.92
CA GLY A 195 7.46 5.22 7.11
C GLY A 195 6.23 5.59 7.89
N ASP A 196 5.23 6.04 7.17
CA ASP A 196 3.92 6.41 7.72
C ASP A 196 3.03 5.17 7.95
N SER A 197 1.71 5.35 7.88
CA SER A 197 0.73 4.27 8.05
C SER A 197 0.72 3.26 6.89
N ILE A 198 1.28 3.58 5.73
CA ILE A 198 1.29 2.67 4.56
C ILE A 198 2.11 1.41 4.82
N ILE A 199 3.19 1.53 5.59
CA ILE A 199 4.05 0.38 5.91
C ILE A 199 3.49 -0.48 7.06
N LYS A 200 2.32 -0.14 7.63
CA LYS A 200 1.73 -0.83 8.80
C LYS A 200 1.67 -2.35 8.58
N HIS A 201 1.16 -2.78 7.44
CA HIS A 201 0.92 -4.19 7.11
C HIS A 201 2.15 -4.92 6.52
N ILE A 202 3.30 -4.26 6.44
CA ILE A 202 4.55 -4.93 6.05
C ILE A 202 5.08 -5.74 7.24
N ASP A 203 5.24 -7.04 7.01
CA ASP A 203 5.90 -7.96 7.95
C ASP A 203 7.43 -7.90 7.77
N PRO A 204 8.19 -7.37 8.74
CA PRO A 204 9.64 -7.24 8.64
C PRO A 204 10.34 -8.61 8.47
N ARG A 205 9.77 -9.68 9.04
CA ARG A 205 10.36 -11.03 9.01
C ARG A 205 10.34 -11.65 7.61
N LYS A 206 9.41 -11.21 6.75
CA LYS A 206 9.28 -11.71 5.38
C LYS A 206 10.21 -10.98 4.40
N LEU A 207 10.74 -9.81 4.76
CA LEU A 207 11.56 -8.99 3.86
C LEU A 207 13.02 -9.45 3.77
N SER A 208 13.58 -10.01 4.84
CA SER A 208 14.99 -10.42 4.88
C SER A 208 15.18 -11.58 5.86
N LYS A 209 16.20 -12.40 5.61
CA LYS A 209 16.71 -13.35 6.62
C LYS A 209 17.45 -12.63 7.76
N LYS A 210 17.84 -11.37 7.54
CA LYS A 210 18.48 -10.51 8.53
C LYS A 210 17.43 -9.76 9.35
N THR A 211 17.83 -9.24 10.50
CA THR A 211 16.95 -8.41 11.34
C THR A 211 16.47 -7.19 10.57
N VAL A 212 15.15 -6.98 10.54
CA VAL A 212 14.51 -5.81 9.94
C VAL A 212 13.75 -5.06 11.03
N TYR A 213 14.18 -3.84 11.29
CA TYR A 213 13.53 -2.89 12.17
C TYR A 213 12.51 -2.08 11.38
N LYS A 214 11.27 -2.02 11.88
CA LYS A 214 10.19 -1.21 11.30
C LYS A 214 9.81 -0.11 12.28
N ARG A 215 9.87 1.15 11.84
CA ARG A 215 9.40 2.34 12.55
C ARG A 215 8.28 2.96 11.74
N SER A 216 7.04 2.65 12.13
CA SER A 216 5.84 3.22 11.52
C SER A 216 5.38 4.41 12.35
N PHE A 217 5.08 5.52 11.68
CA PHE A 217 4.62 6.77 12.24
C PHE A 217 3.26 7.13 11.62
N PRO A 218 2.16 6.48 12.04
CA PRO A 218 0.84 6.69 11.46
C PRO A 218 0.40 8.15 11.59
N GLY A 219 -0.18 8.71 10.52
CA GLY A 219 -0.72 10.08 10.50
C GLY A 219 0.33 11.20 10.47
N LYS A 220 1.60 10.90 10.77
CA LYS A 220 2.66 11.91 10.80
C LYS A 220 3.05 12.38 9.40
N ARG A 221 3.42 13.64 9.31
CA ARG A 221 4.03 14.32 8.17
C ARG A 221 5.55 14.17 8.22
N VAL A 222 6.21 14.48 7.10
CA VAL A 222 7.66 14.33 6.95
C VAL A 222 8.46 15.12 8.00
N GLU A 223 8.03 16.32 8.34
CA GLU A 223 8.65 17.19 9.35
C GLU A 223 8.58 16.61 10.77
N GLU A 224 7.49 15.96 11.14
CA GLU A 224 7.34 15.35 12.46
C GLU A 224 8.25 14.12 12.58
N ILE A 225 8.30 13.30 11.53
CA ILE A 225 9.20 12.14 11.45
C ILE A 225 10.67 12.59 11.45
N HIS A 226 10.98 13.74 10.83
CA HIS A 226 12.32 14.31 10.83
C HIS A 226 12.84 14.55 12.23
N ASP A 227 12.00 15.04 13.14
CA ASP A 227 12.41 15.33 14.52
C ASP A 227 12.59 14.06 15.35
N GLU A 228 11.86 12.99 15.00
CA GLU A 228 11.98 11.68 15.66
C GLU A 228 13.19 10.85 15.22
N ILE A 229 13.82 11.17 14.07
CA ILE A 229 14.98 10.41 13.58
C ILE A 229 16.05 10.28 14.66
N ASP A 230 16.34 11.35 15.40
CA ASP A 230 17.43 11.35 16.39
C ASP A 230 17.15 10.41 17.56
N ASN A 231 15.87 10.19 17.88
CA ASN A 231 15.43 9.30 18.95
C ASN A 231 15.45 7.82 18.56
N ILE A 232 15.63 7.49 17.27
CA ILE A 232 15.73 6.10 16.81
C ILE A 232 17.05 5.48 17.27
N GLN A 233 17.03 4.72 18.36
CA GLN A 233 18.19 3.97 18.85
C GLN A 233 18.30 2.64 18.09
N MET A 234 19.51 2.31 17.65
CA MET A 234 19.86 1.08 16.96
C MET A 234 21.11 0.49 17.60
N ASN A 235 21.02 -0.76 18.05
CA ASN A 235 22.15 -1.47 18.66
C ASN A 235 23.03 -2.15 17.60
N ASP A 236 22.52 -2.30 16.38
CA ASP A 236 23.16 -2.98 15.26
C ASP A 236 23.56 -1.99 14.16
N GLU A 237 24.60 -2.34 13.40
CA GLU A 237 24.96 -1.63 12.18
C GLU A 237 23.95 -1.91 11.05
N LEU A 238 23.41 -0.85 10.46
CA LEU A 238 22.43 -0.93 9.38
C LEU A 238 23.13 -1.03 8.01
N SER A 239 22.75 -2.02 7.19
CA SER A 239 23.15 -2.06 5.77
C SER A 239 22.25 -1.24 4.88
N TYR A 240 20.96 -1.21 5.19
CA TYR A 240 19.94 -0.60 4.34
C TYR A 240 18.96 0.19 5.19
N VAL A 241 18.61 1.39 4.73
CA VAL A 241 17.51 2.18 5.29
C VAL A 241 16.53 2.50 4.17
N ILE A 242 15.25 2.23 4.40
CA ILE A 242 14.17 2.55 3.47
C ILE A 242 13.32 3.65 4.10
N ILE A 243 13.08 4.71 3.35
CA ILE A 243 12.24 5.84 3.76
C ILE A 243 10.99 5.85 2.88
N HIS A 244 9.82 5.64 3.48
CA HIS A 244 8.51 5.68 2.83
C HIS A 244 7.59 6.67 3.56
N VAL A 245 7.64 7.94 3.18
CA VAL A 245 6.90 9.03 3.84
C VAL A 245 6.33 9.99 2.82
N GLY A 246 5.46 10.89 3.27
CA GLY A 246 4.99 12.04 2.48
C GLY A 246 3.57 11.91 1.97
N THR A 247 2.89 10.77 2.18
CA THR A 247 1.48 10.62 1.79
C THR A 247 0.59 11.67 2.46
N ASN A 248 0.85 12.01 3.73
CA ASN A 248 0.11 12.99 4.51
C ASN A 248 0.45 14.45 4.17
N ASN A 249 1.56 14.70 3.45
CA ASN A 249 1.96 16.05 3.02
C ASN A 249 1.30 16.45 1.69
N LEU A 250 0.89 15.46 0.88
CA LEU A 250 0.40 15.66 -0.49
C LEU A 250 -0.82 16.58 -0.59
N SER A 251 -1.76 16.56 0.34
CA SER A 251 -2.97 17.39 0.27
C SER A 251 -2.66 18.87 0.54
N SER A 252 -1.77 19.15 1.48
CA SER A 252 -1.57 20.51 2.01
C SER A 252 -0.36 21.27 1.44
N GLU A 253 0.58 20.62 0.78
CA GLU A 253 1.87 21.24 0.44
C GLU A 253 2.18 21.28 -1.05
N SER A 254 2.98 22.23 -1.51
CA SER A 254 3.44 22.25 -2.90
C SER A 254 4.38 21.08 -3.21
N VAL A 255 4.52 20.74 -4.50
CA VAL A 255 5.41 19.68 -4.97
C VAL A 255 6.85 19.89 -4.44
N ASP A 256 7.37 21.11 -4.59
CA ASP A 256 8.73 21.44 -4.15
C ASP A 256 8.89 21.40 -2.63
N SER A 257 7.85 21.77 -1.88
CA SER A 257 7.88 21.65 -0.41
C SER A 257 8.00 20.19 0.03
N CYS A 258 7.17 19.30 -0.54
CA CYS A 258 7.21 17.87 -0.25
C CYS A 258 8.60 17.29 -0.54
N VAL A 259 9.15 17.56 -1.72
CA VAL A 259 10.47 17.05 -2.14
C VAL A 259 11.58 17.56 -1.22
N ARG A 260 11.62 18.87 -0.92
CA ARG A 260 12.62 19.44 -0.02
C ARG A 260 12.55 18.85 1.39
N LYS A 261 11.35 18.62 1.93
CA LYS A 261 11.20 18.01 3.27
C LYS A 261 11.70 16.57 3.28
N ILE A 262 11.36 15.78 2.26
CA ILE A 262 11.83 14.40 2.12
C ILE A 262 13.34 14.36 1.94
N GLN A 263 13.90 15.28 1.15
CA GLN A 263 15.35 15.41 0.98
C GLN A 263 16.04 15.73 2.31
N LYS A 264 15.54 16.70 3.09
CA LYS A 264 16.07 17.01 4.42
C LYS A 264 16.04 15.79 5.34
N LEU A 265 14.95 15.02 5.33
CA LEU A 265 14.82 13.77 6.09
C LEU A 265 15.87 12.74 5.64
N ALA A 266 16.04 12.54 4.34
CA ALA A 266 17.00 11.60 3.77
C ALA A 266 18.45 11.96 4.13
N LEU A 267 18.81 13.25 4.02
CA LEU A 267 20.13 13.75 4.39
C LEU A 267 20.40 13.63 5.89
N LYS A 268 19.39 13.88 6.74
CA LYS A 268 19.49 13.64 8.19
C LYS A 268 19.69 12.15 8.49
N THR A 269 18.94 11.29 7.82
CA THR A 269 19.08 9.83 7.92
C THR A 269 20.49 9.37 7.52
N ARG A 270 21.03 9.90 6.42
CA ARG A 270 22.40 9.62 5.95
C ARG A 270 23.46 10.00 6.98
N ARG A 271 23.34 11.18 7.58
CA ARG A 271 24.28 11.64 8.62
C ARG A 271 24.26 10.73 9.86
N LYS A 272 23.07 10.23 10.23
CA LYS A 272 22.90 9.32 11.37
C LYS A 272 23.38 7.90 11.08
N PHE A 273 23.17 7.40 9.87
CA PHE A 273 23.49 6.03 9.48
C PHE A 273 24.48 6.00 8.30
N GLN A 274 25.70 6.45 8.56
CA GLN A 274 26.71 6.77 7.53
C GLN A 274 27.11 5.60 6.62
N ASN A 275 27.09 4.36 7.13
CA ASN A 275 27.49 3.17 6.39
C ASN A 275 26.33 2.47 5.66
N SER A 276 25.13 3.05 5.73
CA SER A 276 23.92 2.40 5.23
C SER A 276 23.53 2.91 3.84
N LYS A 277 23.09 1.99 2.98
CA LYS A 277 22.51 2.35 1.68
C LYS A 277 21.08 2.82 1.88
N ILE A 278 20.77 4.03 1.43
CA ILE A 278 19.46 4.65 1.62
C ILE A 278 18.60 4.50 0.36
N GLY A 279 17.37 4.03 0.55
CA GLY A 279 16.35 3.92 -0.47
C GLY A 279 15.20 4.88 -0.19
N ILE A 280 14.88 5.75 -1.15
CA ILE A 280 13.71 6.64 -1.10
C ILE A 280 12.58 5.97 -1.84
N SER A 281 11.55 5.58 -1.12
CA SER A 281 10.37 5.00 -1.70
C SER A 281 9.46 6.07 -2.27
N SER A 282 9.06 5.90 -3.52
CA SER A 282 7.98 6.69 -4.13
C SER A 282 6.72 6.64 -3.28
N ILE A 283 6.01 7.77 -3.26
CA ILE A 283 4.74 7.93 -2.59
C ILE A 283 3.67 7.19 -3.40
N ILE A 284 2.75 6.52 -2.72
CA ILE A 284 1.68 5.76 -3.35
C ILE A 284 0.38 6.56 -3.44
N HIS A 285 -0.50 6.15 -4.36
CA HIS A 285 -1.82 6.74 -4.55
C HIS A 285 -2.75 6.51 -3.35
N ARG A 286 -3.62 7.48 -3.08
CA ARG A 286 -4.78 7.35 -2.19
C ARG A 286 -5.99 7.94 -2.90
N ASP A 287 -7.14 7.27 -2.86
CA ASP A 287 -8.33 7.76 -3.57
C ASP A 287 -9.00 8.93 -2.84
N ASP A 288 -8.72 9.13 -1.54
CA ASP A 288 -9.28 10.23 -0.76
C ASP A 288 -8.66 11.59 -1.10
N ILE A 289 -7.60 11.61 -1.91
CA ILE A 289 -6.92 12.83 -2.32
C ILE A 289 -6.86 12.86 -3.86
N ASN A 290 -7.65 13.73 -4.49
CA ASN A 290 -7.66 13.94 -5.95
C ASN A 290 -6.40 14.73 -6.40
N VAL A 291 -5.22 14.13 -6.21
CA VAL A 291 -3.90 14.73 -6.43
C VAL A 291 -3.03 13.86 -7.34
N SER A 292 -3.61 13.04 -8.23
CA SER A 292 -2.84 12.12 -9.08
C SER A 292 -1.75 12.82 -9.92
N ALA A 293 -2.06 13.97 -10.51
CA ALA A 293 -1.09 14.78 -11.25
C ALA A 293 0.04 15.29 -10.35
N LYS A 294 -0.30 15.76 -9.15
CA LYS A 294 0.66 16.24 -8.16
C LYS A 294 1.52 15.10 -7.59
N LEU A 295 0.94 13.93 -7.36
CA LEU A 295 1.65 12.72 -6.96
C LEU A 295 2.69 12.34 -8.01
N SER A 296 2.30 12.31 -9.28
CA SER A 296 3.21 12.05 -10.40
C SER A 296 4.35 13.08 -10.44
N ALA A 297 4.03 14.37 -10.28
CA ALA A 297 5.03 15.44 -10.24
C ALA A 297 5.99 15.30 -9.05
N VAL A 298 5.49 14.98 -7.85
CA VAL A 298 6.31 14.75 -6.65
C VAL A 298 7.21 13.55 -6.85
N ASN A 299 6.68 12.41 -7.32
CA ASN A 299 7.49 11.21 -7.54
C ASN A 299 8.55 11.41 -8.63
N GLY A 300 8.24 12.18 -9.68
CA GLY A 300 9.22 12.58 -10.70
C GLY A 300 10.39 13.37 -10.09
N LYS A 301 10.09 14.44 -9.36
CA LYS A 301 11.11 15.25 -8.68
C LYS A 301 11.85 14.49 -7.57
N LEU A 302 11.19 13.57 -6.87
CA LEU A 302 11.83 12.71 -5.87
C LEU A 302 12.83 11.75 -6.51
N LYS A 303 12.55 11.25 -7.72
CA LYS A 303 13.47 10.40 -8.48
C LYS A 303 14.71 11.18 -8.93
N GLU A 304 14.53 12.40 -9.44
CA GLU A 304 15.63 13.30 -9.78
C GLU A 304 16.49 13.63 -8.54
N MET A 305 15.85 14.02 -7.43
CA MET A 305 16.52 14.30 -6.16
C MET A 305 17.29 13.08 -5.64
N ALA A 306 16.69 11.88 -5.68
CA ALA A 306 17.36 10.67 -5.24
C ALA A 306 18.62 10.40 -6.07
N ASN A 307 18.55 10.55 -7.40
CA ASN A 307 19.73 10.39 -8.25
C ASN A 307 20.82 11.43 -7.98
N ASN A 308 20.45 12.69 -7.74
CA ASN A 308 21.39 13.78 -7.47
C ASN A 308 22.12 13.61 -6.13
N ASP A 309 21.44 13.10 -5.11
CA ASP A 309 21.98 12.95 -3.75
C ASP A 309 22.59 11.55 -3.47
N ASP A 310 22.71 10.69 -4.47
CA ASP A 310 23.17 9.29 -4.38
C ASP A 310 22.30 8.39 -3.47
N PHE A 311 20.99 8.58 -3.56
CA PHE A 311 19.99 7.68 -2.99
C PHE A 311 19.40 6.76 -4.06
N VAL A 312 18.97 5.56 -3.65
CA VAL A 312 18.25 4.68 -4.58
C VAL A 312 16.77 5.02 -4.55
N PHE A 313 16.21 5.36 -5.70
CA PHE A 313 14.77 5.51 -5.84
C PHE A 313 14.08 4.15 -5.96
N ILE A 314 13.09 3.87 -5.10
CA ILE A 314 12.25 2.67 -5.13
C ILE A 314 10.90 3.04 -5.75
N ASP A 315 10.73 2.63 -7.01
CA ASP A 315 9.51 2.90 -7.77
C ASP A 315 8.37 1.93 -7.41
N ASN A 316 7.22 2.50 -7.07
CA ASN A 316 5.97 1.83 -6.73
C ASN A 316 4.83 2.23 -7.67
N SER A 317 5.14 2.76 -8.86
CA SER A 317 4.17 3.11 -9.91
C SER A 317 3.16 2.00 -10.26
N ARG A 318 3.50 0.74 -9.99
CA ARG A 318 2.60 -0.43 -10.19
C ARG A 318 1.52 -0.59 -9.12
N ILE A 319 1.58 0.18 -8.03
CA ILE A 319 0.59 0.15 -6.96
C ILE A 319 -0.49 1.17 -7.31
N ASP A 320 -1.60 0.67 -7.85
CA ASP A 320 -2.76 1.44 -8.30
C ASP A 320 -3.92 1.41 -7.27
N GLY A 321 -5.06 2.01 -7.61
CA GLY A 321 -6.25 2.01 -6.75
C GLY A 321 -6.77 0.61 -6.41
N THR A 322 -6.51 -0.42 -7.24
CA THR A 322 -6.88 -1.82 -6.94
C THR A 322 -6.05 -2.43 -5.81
N CYS A 323 -4.95 -1.78 -5.45
CA CYS A 323 -4.06 -2.17 -4.38
C CYS A 323 -4.45 -1.53 -3.03
N LEU A 324 -5.54 -0.77 -2.98
CA LEU A 324 -6.06 -0.14 -1.78
C LEU A 324 -7.13 -1.01 -1.09
N ASN A 325 -7.29 -0.84 0.21
CA ASN A 325 -8.32 -1.51 1.01
C ASN A 325 -9.69 -0.85 0.81
N GLY A 326 -10.73 -1.36 1.50
CA GLY A 326 -12.10 -0.81 1.39
C GLY A 326 -12.21 0.69 1.74
N SER A 327 -11.36 1.19 2.63
CA SER A 327 -11.27 2.62 2.97
C SER A 327 -10.54 3.48 1.93
N LYS A 328 -9.87 2.83 0.96
CA LYS A 328 -9.05 3.44 -0.09
C LYS A 328 -7.92 4.36 0.42
N LEU A 329 -7.55 4.20 1.69
CA LEU A 329 -6.53 4.97 2.38
C LEU A 329 -5.24 4.16 2.55
N HIS A 330 -5.37 2.88 2.87
CA HIS A 330 -4.25 1.97 3.11
C HIS A 330 -4.19 0.90 2.03
N LEU A 331 -3.04 0.25 1.94
CA LEU A 331 -2.85 -0.89 1.05
C LEU A 331 -3.64 -2.10 1.55
N ASN A 332 -4.27 -2.82 0.62
CA ASN A 332 -4.75 -4.17 0.87
C ASN A 332 -3.59 -5.19 0.85
N ALA A 333 -3.89 -6.48 0.99
CA ALA A 333 -2.88 -7.54 0.98
C ALA A 333 -2.05 -7.56 -0.32
N LYS A 334 -2.69 -7.36 -1.48
CA LYS A 334 -2.02 -7.30 -2.80
C LYS A 334 -1.06 -6.11 -2.88
N GLY A 335 -1.52 -4.92 -2.49
CA GLY A 335 -0.69 -3.71 -2.47
C GLY A 335 0.50 -3.82 -1.53
N SER A 336 0.26 -4.34 -0.32
CA SER A 336 1.32 -4.58 0.67
C SER A 336 2.36 -5.58 0.16
N ALA A 337 1.94 -6.62 -0.56
CA ALA A 337 2.84 -7.58 -1.18
C ALA A 337 3.70 -6.95 -2.29
N TYR A 338 3.14 -6.06 -3.13
CA TYR A 338 3.93 -5.32 -4.13
C TYR A 338 4.96 -4.40 -3.48
N LEU A 339 4.54 -3.63 -2.48
CA LEU A 339 5.44 -2.72 -1.75
C LEU A 339 6.58 -3.49 -1.08
N ALA A 340 6.25 -4.59 -0.40
CA ALA A 340 7.23 -5.48 0.22
C ALA A 340 8.21 -6.07 -0.82
N ASN A 341 7.72 -6.51 -1.98
CA ASN A 341 8.57 -7.02 -3.05
C ASN A 341 9.55 -5.98 -3.59
N ASN A 342 9.12 -4.73 -3.71
CA ASN A 342 10.00 -3.64 -4.13
C ASN A 342 11.07 -3.35 -3.06
N PHE A 343 10.72 -3.39 -1.78
CA PHE A 343 11.71 -3.29 -0.69
C PHE A 343 12.70 -4.46 -0.71
N ILE A 344 12.24 -5.68 -0.97
CA ILE A 344 13.11 -6.87 -1.10
C ILE A 344 14.11 -6.70 -2.24
N LYS A 345 13.69 -6.18 -3.40
CA LYS A 345 14.59 -5.92 -4.54
C LYS A 345 15.70 -4.93 -4.17
N PHE A 346 15.37 -3.91 -3.40
CA PHE A 346 16.35 -2.94 -2.91
C PHE A 346 17.33 -3.57 -1.91
N ILE A 347 16.82 -4.34 -0.93
CA ILE A 347 17.63 -5.01 0.09
C ILE A 347 18.51 -6.13 -0.51
N ARG A 348 18.05 -6.78 -1.58
CA ARG A 348 18.73 -7.90 -2.24
C ARG A 348 18.93 -7.61 -3.73
N PRO A 349 19.90 -6.75 -4.10
CA PRO A 349 20.26 -6.55 -5.50
C PRO A 349 20.61 -7.88 -6.16
N LEU A 350 20.16 -8.10 -7.39
CA LEU A 350 20.17 -9.40 -8.10
C LEU A 350 21.57 -10.02 -8.30
N GLY A 351 22.66 -9.36 -7.92
CA GLY A 351 24.05 -9.81 -8.07
C GLY A 351 24.49 -11.05 -7.27
N LYS A 352 23.60 -11.70 -6.51
CA LYS A 352 23.90 -12.96 -5.79
C LYS A 352 23.05 -14.16 -6.21
N ARG A 353 22.13 -14.02 -7.17
CA ARG A 353 21.25 -15.13 -7.62
C ARG A 353 21.87 -16.03 -8.70
N ALA A 354 22.99 -15.63 -9.30
CA ALA A 354 23.61 -16.38 -10.41
C ALA A 354 24.10 -17.79 -10.04
N LYS A 355 24.18 -18.17 -8.74
CA LYS A 355 24.60 -19.52 -8.31
C LYS A 355 23.47 -20.51 -8.04
N LEU A 356 22.19 -20.10 -7.99
CA LEU A 356 21.10 -21.01 -7.59
C LEU A 356 20.14 -21.43 -8.73
N GLN A 357 20.11 -20.71 -9.85
CA GLN A 357 19.15 -21.00 -10.93
C GLN A 357 19.67 -21.94 -12.02
N THR A 358 20.97 -22.19 -12.09
CA THR A 358 21.54 -23.14 -13.06
C THR A 358 21.23 -24.60 -12.71
N GLY A 359 20.92 -24.92 -11.46
CA GLY A 359 20.59 -26.29 -11.04
C GLY A 359 19.15 -26.74 -11.33
N PHE A 360 18.19 -25.81 -11.38
CA PHE A 360 16.75 -26.12 -11.53
C PHE A 360 16.23 -26.03 -12.97
N LEU A 361 16.95 -25.33 -13.86
CA LEU A 361 16.57 -25.22 -15.27
C LEU A 361 16.91 -26.47 -16.09
N ASN A 362 17.99 -27.17 -15.72
CA ASN A 362 18.43 -28.37 -16.44
C ASN A 362 17.41 -29.54 -16.38
N PRO A 363 16.80 -29.88 -15.22
CA PRO A 363 15.81 -30.95 -15.15
C PRO A 363 14.52 -30.65 -15.94
N ILE A 364 14.07 -29.39 -15.92
CA ILE A 364 12.85 -28.97 -16.65
C ILE A 364 13.09 -29.03 -18.16
N HIS A 365 14.28 -28.61 -18.61
CA HIS A 365 14.65 -28.71 -20.02
C HIS A 365 14.80 -30.17 -20.47
N GLN A 366 15.38 -31.04 -19.64
CA GLN A 366 15.46 -32.48 -19.90
C GLN A 366 14.08 -33.14 -19.96
N LEU A 367 13.16 -32.74 -19.07
CA LEU A 367 11.77 -33.21 -19.10
C LEU A 367 11.05 -32.79 -20.38
N GLY A 368 11.25 -31.54 -20.83
CA GLY A 368 10.72 -31.04 -22.10
C GLY A 368 11.23 -31.84 -23.30
N GLN A 369 12.52 -32.18 -23.31
CA GLN A 369 13.12 -33.01 -24.36
C GLN A 369 12.58 -34.44 -24.36
N LEU A 370 12.43 -35.07 -23.18
CA LEU A 370 11.85 -36.41 -23.05
C LEU A 370 10.40 -36.48 -23.51
N LEU A 371 9.58 -35.49 -23.13
CA LEU A 371 8.19 -35.42 -23.59
C LEU A 371 8.11 -35.27 -25.12
N THR A 372 8.98 -34.45 -25.70
CA THR A 372 9.04 -34.28 -27.16
C THR A 372 9.44 -35.57 -27.87
N GLN A 373 10.38 -36.34 -27.31
CA GLN A 373 10.78 -37.65 -27.84
C GLN A 373 9.67 -38.70 -27.73
N LEU A 374 8.88 -38.69 -26.66
CA LEU A 374 7.75 -39.61 -26.48
C LEU A 374 6.59 -39.29 -27.43
N THR A 375 6.38 -38.02 -27.75
CA THR A 375 5.30 -37.60 -28.66
C THR A 375 5.63 -37.75 -30.15
N THR A 376 6.91 -37.89 -30.51
CA THR A 376 7.35 -37.99 -31.92
C THR A 376 7.61 -39.42 -32.39
N GLN A 377 7.49 -40.43 -31.52
CA GLN A 377 7.59 -41.82 -31.98
C GLN A 377 6.31 -42.25 -32.72
N PRO A 378 6.41 -42.67 -33.99
CA PRO A 378 5.27 -43.25 -34.70
C PRO A 378 4.84 -44.53 -33.99
N THR A 379 3.58 -44.61 -33.61
CA THR A 379 2.98 -45.82 -33.05
C THR A 379 2.88 -46.88 -34.15
N THR A 380 3.97 -47.60 -34.43
CA THR A 380 3.94 -48.80 -35.24
C THR A 380 3.37 -49.93 -34.39
N ILE A 381 2.04 -50.02 -34.38
CA ILE A 381 1.32 -51.17 -33.83
C ILE A 381 1.74 -52.39 -34.68
N PRO A 382 2.41 -53.41 -34.12
CA PRO A 382 2.74 -54.60 -34.87
C PRO A 382 1.45 -55.39 -35.12
N LEU A 383 1.02 -55.42 -36.38
CA LEU A 383 -0.06 -56.28 -36.86
C LEU A 383 0.35 -57.75 -36.70
N TYR A 384 -0.21 -58.39 -35.67
CA TYR A 384 -0.11 -59.82 -35.46
C TYR A 384 -0.73 -60.56 -36.65
N LYS A 385 0.10 -61.20 -37.48
CA LYS A 385 -0.37 -62.09 -38.55
C LYS A 385 -0.94 -63.36 -37.90
N LYS A 386 -2.23 -63.63 -38.14
CA LYS A 386 -2.85 -64.91 -37.80
C LYS A 386 -2.15 -66.06 -38.55
N PRO A 387 -1.88 -67.20 -37.89
CA PRO A 387 -1.40 -68.39 -38.57
C PRO A 387 -2.52 -68.97 -39.44
N ARG A 388 -2.26 -69.17 -40.73
CA ARG A 388 -3.11 -69.99 -41.61
C ARG A 388 -2.89 -71.46 -41.25
N ARG A 389 -3.99 -72.18 -41.00
CA ARG A 389 -4.06 -73.63 -41.11
C ARG A 389 -4.35 -74.01 -42.54
#